data_AF-A0A849DWW9-F1
#
_entry.id   AF-A0A849DWW9-F1
#
_cell.length_a   1.000
_cell.length_b   1.000
_cell.length_c   1.000
_cell.angle_alpha   90.00
_cell.angle_beta   90.00
_cell.angle_gamma   90.00
#
_symmetry.space_group_name_H-M   'P 1'
#
loop_
_entity.id
_entity.type
_entity.pdbx_description
1 polymer ?
#
loop_
_entity_poly.entity_id
_entity_poly.type
_entity_poly.pdbx_seq_one_letter_code
_entity_poly.pdbx_strand_id
1 'polypeptide(L)'
;KNRLCDEMLAIYKTGVEYHFYHTLALLAIGLLSLHYKSALLTASGWSMLAGIVIFSGSLYALSISGVKILGAITPIGGLFFIAGWVLLALSVIKG
;
A
#
# COMPACT_ATOMS: atom_id res chain seq x y z
N LYS A 1 1.38 -24.93 16.47
CA LYS A 1 2.01 -24.06 15.43
C LYS A 1 1.17 -24.23 14.16
N ASN A 2 0.22 -23.33 13.91
CA ASN A 2 -0.55 -23.35 12.65
C ASN A 2 0.43 -23.00 11.52
N ARG A 3 0.86 -24.01 10.76
CA ARG A 3 1.54 -23.77 9.48
C ARG A 3 0.45 -23.27 8.54
N LEU A 4 0.59 -22.03 8.05
CA LEU A 4 -0.12 -21.62 6.84
C LEU A 4 0.18 -22.66 5.77
N CYS A 5 -0.82 -23.08 4.98
CA CYS A 5 -0.49 -23.86 3.79
C CYS A 5 0.41 -23.01 2.88
N ASP A 6 1.21 -23.65 2.03
CA ASP A 6 2.21 -22.94 1.23
C ASP A 6 1.60 -21.78 0.40
N GLU A 7 0.36 -21.94 -0.04
CA GLU A 7 -0.43 -20.90 -0.71
C GLU A 7 -0.72 -19.69 0.20
N MET A 8 -1.20 -19.90 1.43
CA MET A 8 -1.49 -18.80 2.36
C MET A 8 -0.21 -18.09 2.82
N LEU A 9 0.91 -18.81 2.93
CA LEU A 9 2.20 -18.21 3.20
C LEU A 9 2.68 -17.31 2.04
N ALA A 10 2.45 -17.73 0.80
CA ALA A 10 2.75 -16.91 -0.38
C ALA A 10 1.90 -15.62 -0.38
N ILE A 11 0.60 -15.73 -0.11
CA ILE A 11 -0.31 -14.57 0.01
C ILE A 11 0.17 -13.60 1.09
N TYR A 12 0.55 -14.12 2.26
CA TYR A 12 1.09 -13.30 3.35
C TYR A 12 2.36 -12.55 2.91
N LYS A 13 3.29 -13.25 2.24
CA LYS A 13 4.54 -12.65 1.73
C LYS A 13 4.26 -11.55 0.70
N THR A 14 3.30 -11.72 -0.20
CA THR A 14 2.88 -10.66 -1.12
C THR A 14 2.39 -9.43 -0.35
N GLY A 15 1.59 -9.61 0.69
CA GLY A 15 1.19 -8.50 1.57
C GLY A 15 2.39 -7.79 2.19
N VAL A 16 3.38 -8.54 2.68
CA VAL A 16 4.61 -7.98 3.29
C VAL A 16 5.44 -7.20 2.27
N GLU A 17 5.65 -7.74 1.08
CA GLU A 17 6.44 -7.09 0.02
C GLU A 17 5.80 -5.75 -0.39
N TYR A 18 4.49 -5.74 -0.66
CA TYR A 18 3.78 -4.52 -1.03
C TYR A 18 3.76 -3.51 0.12
N HIS A 19 3.57 -3.95 1.36
CA HIS A 19 3.66 -3.07 2.53
C HIS A 19 5.05 -2.43 2.62
N PHE A 20 6.12 -3.22 2.49
CA PHE A 20 7.49 -2.73 2.60
C PHE A 20 7.80 -1.66 1.55
N TYR A 21 7.57 -1.95 0.25
CA TYR A 21 7.87 -1.00 -0.82
C TYR A 21 7.07 0.31 -0.71
N HIS A 22 5.78 0.24 -0.36
CA HIS A 22 4.94 1.43 -0.27
C HIS A 22 5.17 2.21 1.04
N THR A 23 5.63 1.57 2.11
CA THR A 23 6.11 2.28 3.31
C THR A 23 7.39 3.05 3.01
N LEU A 24 8.31 2.52 2.20
CA LEU A 24 9.48 3.28 1.74
C LEU A 24 9.07 4.49 0.90
N ALA A 25 8.09 4.33 0.00
CA ALA A 25 7.52 5.44 -0.75
C ALA A 25 6.87 6.49 0.18
N LEU A 26 6.09 6.05 1.17
CA LEU A 26 5.47 6.91 2.17
C LEU A 26 6.51 7.68 3.02
N LEU A 27 7.61 7.02 3.39
CA LEU A 27 8.73 7.68 4.07
C LEU A 27 9.36 8.76 3.19
N ALA A 28 9.62 8.46 1.91
CA ALA A 28 10.15 9.44 0.95
C ALA A 28 9.21 10.65 0.78
N ILE A 29 7.89 10.41 0.67
CA ILE A 29 6.87 11.47 0.65
C ILE A 29 6.92 12.32 1.92
N GLY A 30 7.02 11.68 3.08
CA GLY A 30 7.16 12.35 4.38
C GLY A 30 8.38 13.27 4.42
N LEU A 31 9.53 12.78 3.98
CA LEU A 31 10.77 13.57 3.92
C LEU A 31 10.65 14.75 2.92
N LEU A 32 10.08 14.52 1.74
CA LEU A 32 9.85 15.60 0.75
C LEU A 32 8.94 16.70 1.31
N SER A 33 7.93 16.34 2.11
CA SER A 33 6.98 17.29 2.70
C SER A 33 7.61 18.25 3.72
N LEU A 34 8.82 17.94 4.23
CA LEU A 34 9.61 18.85 5.06
C LEU A 34 10.18 20.02 4.25
N HIS A 35 10.40 19.84 2.94
CA HIS A 35 11.07 20.81 2.09
C HIS A 35 10.11 21.66 1.26
N TYR A 36 8.97 21.12 0.82
CA TYR A 36 7.92 21.93 0.17
C TYR A 36 6.53 21.36 0.44
N LYS A 37 5.54 22.25 0.49
CA LYS A 37 4.14 21.90 0.74
C LYS A 37 3.38 21.85 -0.58
N SER A 38 2.81 20.69 -0.88
CA SER A 38 1.96 20.48 -2.05
C SER A 38 0.74 19.63 -1.66
N ALA A 39 -0.45 20.09 -2.04
CA ALA A 39 -1.68 19.32 -1.82
C ALA A 39 -1.63 17.96 -2.53
N LEU A 40 -0.96 17.89 -3.69
CA LEU A 40 -0.75 16.64 -4.42
C LEU A 40 0.19 15.70 -3.67
N LEU A 41 1.25 16.22 -3.05
CA LEU A 41 2.18 15.43 -2.24
C LEU A 41 1.48 14.87 -0.99
N THR A 42 0.67 15.69 -0.31
CA THR A 42 -0.15 15.25 0.83
C THR A 42 -1.16 14.17 0.40
N ALA A 43 -1.86 14.39 -0.72
CA ALA A 43 -2.80 13.41 -1.25
C ALA A 43 -2.10 12.09 -1.64
N SER A 44 -0.89 12.16 -2.18
CA SER A 44 -0.06 10.97 -2.48
C SER A 44 0.23 10.17 -1.22
N GLY A 45 0.66 10.81 -0.13
CA GLY A 45 0.93 10.15 1.15
C GLY A 45 -0.30 9.44 1.74
N TRP A 46 -1.46 10.12 1.75
CA TRP A 46 -2.70 9.49 2.20
C TRP A 46 -3.15 8.33 1.31
N SER A 47 -2.96 8.45 -0.01
CA SER A 47 -3.24 7.37 -0.96
C SER A 47 -2.35 6.16 -0.71
N MET A 48 -1.05 6.36 -0.49
CA MET A 48 -0.10 5.29 -0.12
C MET A 48 -0.51 4.58 1.17
N LEU A 49 -0.86 5.34 2.20
CA LEU A 49 -1.30 4.78 3.48
C LEU A 49 -2.60 3.97 3.34
N ALA A 50 -3.60 4.51 2.63
CA ALA A 50 -4.85 3.80 2.36
C ALA A 50 -4.59 2.51 1.56
N GLY A 51 -3.71 2.57 0.56
CA GLY A 51 -3.26 1.41 -0.21
C GLY A 51 -2.61 0.36 0.68
N ILE A 52 -1.71 0.73 1.59
CA ILE A 52 -1.06 -0.19 2.54
C ILE A 52 -2.11 -0.92 3.38
N VAL A 53 -3.02 -0.18 3.99
CA VAL A 53 -4.05 -0.72 4.89
C VAL A 53 -4.99 -1.66 4.12
N ILE A 54 -5.47 -1.25 2.95
CA ILE A 54 -6.47 -2.03 2.19
C ILE A 54 -5.81 -3.21 1.47
N PHE A 55 -4.73 -2.98 0.71
CA PHE A 55 -4.05 -4.03 -0.05
C PHE A 55 -3.39 -5.03 0.89
N SER A 56 -2.45 -4.58 1.70
CA SER A 56 -1.64 -5.49 2.54
C SER A 56 -2.47 -6.05 3.69
N GLY A 57 -3.30 -5.20 4.32
CA GLY A 57 -4.19 -5.65 5.38
C GLY A 57 -5.19 -6.70 4.94
N SER A 58 -5.76 -6.60 3.72
CA SER A 58 -6.64 -7.64 3.19
C SER A 58 -5.92 -8.96 2.94
N LEU A 59 -4.68 -8.95 2.43
CA LEU A 59 -3.88 -10.17 2.24
C LEU A 59 -3.46 -10.80 3.57
N TYR A 60 -3.11 -10.00 4.58
CA TYR A 60 -2.86 -10.51 5.93
C TYR A 60 -4.10 -11.17 6.52
N ALA A 61 -5.24 -10.49 6.46
CA ALA A 61 -6.49 -11.02 6.97
C ALA A 61 -6.91 -12.29 6.19
N LEU A 62 -6.78 -12.31 4.86
CA LEU A 62 -7.02 -13.49 4.02
C LEU A 62 -6.13 -14.67 4.43
N SER A 63 -4.82 -14.46 4.51
CA SER A 63 -3.87 -15.54 4.82
C SER A 63 -4.09 -16.16 6.20
N ILE A 64 -4.49 -15.36 7.19
CA ILE A 64 -4.69 -15.82 8.57
C ILE A 64 -6.08 -16.44 8.77
N SER A 65 -7.13 -15.84 8.19
CA SER A 65 -8.51 -16.27 8.40
C SER A 65 -9.02 -17.30 7.38
N GLY A 66 -8.40 -17.38 6.19
CA GLY A 66 -8.89 -18.19 5.07
C GLY A 66 -10.13 -17.61 4.35
N VAL A 67 -10.59 -16.41 4.73
CA VAL A 67 -11.81 -15.80 4.17
C VAL A 67 -11.54 -15.23 2.77
N LYS A 68 -11.83 -16.03 1.74
CA LYS A 68 -11.48 -15.74 0.33
C LYS A 68 -12.03 -14.42 -0.23
N ILE A 69 -13.17 -13.93 0.25
CA ILE A 69 -13.75 -12.66 -0.24
C ILE A 69 -12.84 -11.45 0.06
N LEU A 70 -11.96 -11.55 1.05
CA LEU A 70 -10.97 -10.52 1.36
C LEU A 70 -10.00 -10.30 0.19
N GLY A 71 -9.71 -11.33 -0.61
CA GLY A 71 -8.89 -11.20 -1.81
C GLY A 71 -9.53 -10.31 -2.89
N ALA A 72 -10.86 -10.22 -2.93
CA ALA A 72 -11.57 -9.31 -3.84
C ALA A 72 -11.47 -7.83 -3.42
N ILE A 73 -11.07 -7.55 -2.17
CA ILE A 73 -10.85 -6.19 -1.65
C ILE A 73 -9.46 -5.67 -2.05
N THR A 74 -8.48 -6.56 -2.20
CA THR A 74 -7.08 -6.23 -2.51
C THR A 74 -6.90 -5.28 -3.72
N PRO A 75 -7.61 -5.45 -4.87
CA PRO A 75 -7.48 -4.55 -6.01
C PRO A 75 -7.80 -3.09 -5.71
N ILE A 76 -8.69 -2.81 -4.74
CA ILE A 76 -9.03 -1.44 -4.31
C ILE A 76 -7.79 -0.77 -3.73
N GLY A 77 -7.02 -1.48 -2.90
CA GLY A 77 -5.75 -0.97 -2.37
C GLY A 77 -4.70 -0.76 -3.47
N GLY A 78 -4.72 -1.59 -4.52
CA GLY A 78 -3.87 -1.42 -5.70
C GLY A 78 -4.17 -0.12 -6.46
N LEU A 79 -5.45 0.26 -6.56
CA LEU A 79 -5.85 1.54 -7.15
C LEU A 79 -5.33 2.73 -6.35
N PHE A 80 -5.34 2.65 -5.01
CA PHE A 80 -4.72 3.65 -4.15
C PHE A 80 -3.20 3.74 -4.37
N PHE A 81 -2.48 2.63 -4.54
CA PHE A 81 -1.07 2.67 -4.88
C PHE A 81 -0.79 3.37 -6.21
N ILE A 82 -1.57 3.03 -7.26
CA ILE A 82 -1.45 3.70 -8.57
C ILE A 82 -1.71 5.20 -8.43
N ALA A 83 -2.80 5.58 -7.75
CA ALA A 83 -3.15 6.97 -7.54
C ALA A 83 -2.05 7.72 -6.77
N GLY A 84 -1.50 7.14 -5.70
CA GLY A 84 -0.44 7.78 -4.94
C GLY A 84 0.84 7.99 -5.74
N TRP A 85 1.25 7.04 -6.60
CA TRP A 85 2.42 7.21 -7.47
C TRP A 85 2.19 8.30 -8.53
N VAL A 86 1.01 8.32 -9.15
CA VAL A 86 0.65 9.38 -10.11
C VAL A 86 0.63 10.75 -9.43
N LEU A 87 0.05 10.85 -8.23
CA LEU A 87 0.01 12.10 -7.47
C LEU A 87 1.40 12.58 -7.06
N LEU A 88 2.31 11.68 -6.68
CA LEU A 88 3.71 12.00 -6.38
C LEU A 88 4.42 12.52 -7.63
N ALA A 89 4.28 11.84 -8.76
CA ALA A 89 4.89 12.30 -10.02
C ALA A 89 4.37 13.70 -10.41
N LEU A 90 3.06 13.93 -10.32
CA LEU A 90 2.45 15.23 -10.60
C LEU A 90 2.88 16.31 -9.60
N SER A 91 3.11 15.97 -8.32
CA SER A 91 3.56 16.94 -7.32
C SER A 91 4.98 17.42 -7.59
N VAL A 92 5.84 16.56 -8.15
CA VAL A 92 7.22 16.90 -8.52
C VAL A 92 7.30 17.64 -9.85
N ILE A 93 6.44 17.32 -10.83
CA ILE A 93 6.45 18.00 -12.14
C ILE A 93 5.85 19.41 -12.07
N LYS A 94 4.86 19.62 -11.20
CA LYS A 94 4.15 20.91 -11.06
C LYS A 94 4.69 21.80 -9.92
N GLY A 95 5.53 21.24 -9.05
CA GLY A 95 6.17 21.96 -7.95
C GLY A 95 7.50 22.55 -8.39
#